data_AF-A0A815EIT3-F1
#
_entry.id   AF-A0A815EIT3-F1
#
_cell.length_a   1.000
_cell.length_b   1.000
_cell.length_c   1.000
_cell.angle_alpha   90.00
_cell.angle_beta   90.00
_cell.angle_gamma   90.00
#
_symmetry.space_group_name_H-M   'P 1'
#
loop_
_entity.id
_entity.type
_entity.pdbx_description
1 polymer ?
#
loop_
_entity_poly.entity_id
_entity_poly.type
_entity_poly.pdbx_seq_one_letter_code
_entity_poly.pdbx_strand_id
1 'polypeptide(L)'
;MRLPPELRYLYQSLTPRYPKWQPGNPRHRLFFPQFWMRVMRPLENRPIRPNCVRFECHIEMTKDDIRNYLEKIYKIPVLDVTTYIDQ
;
A
#
# COMPACT_ATOMS: atom_id res chain seq x y z
N MET A 1 8.84 1.57 17.07
CA MET A 1 7.74 2.25 17.78
C MET A 1 6.65 1.20 17.99
N ARG A 2 6.43 0.71 19.22
CA ARG A 2 5.31 -0.22 19.49
C ARG A 2 4.03 0.61 19.54
N LEU A 3 3.12 0.37 18.60
CA LEU A 3 1.83 1.07 18.61
C LEU A 3 0.99 0.60 19.81
N PRO A 4 0.18 1.50 20.40
CA PRO A 4 -0.79 1.12 21.42
C PRO A 4 -1.70 0.00 20.89
N PRO A 5 -2.04 -1.02 21.71
CA PRO A 5 -2.93 -2.12 21.30
C PRO A 5 -4.27 -1.64 20.73
N GLU A 6 -4.73 -0.48 21.18
CA GLU A 6 -5.98 0.13 20.75
C GLU A 6 -5.96 0.58 19.28
N LEU A 7 -4.81 0.96 18.72
CA LEU A 7 -4.72 1.39 17.31
C LEU A 7 -4.45 0.23 16.35
N ARG A 8 -4.47 -1.01 16.86
CA ARG A 8 -4.24 -2.22 16.07
C ARG A 8 -5.26 -2.37 14.94
N TYR A 9 -6.50 -1.90 15.14
CA TYR A 9 -7.55 -1.98 14.12
C TYR A 9 -7.29 -1.11 12.88
N LEU A 10 -6.50 -0.03 12.98
CA LEU A 10 -6.18 0.82 11.83
C LEU A 10 -5.19 0.13 10.87
N TYR A 11 -4.39 -0.79 11.40
CA TYR A 11 -3.42 -1.59 10.64
C TYR A 11 -3.96 -2.99 10.30
N GLN A 12 -5.00 -3.45 11.01
CA GLN A 12 -5.68 -4.73 10.84
C GLN A 12 -7.12 -4.58 10.34
N SER A 13 -7.50 -3.43 9.79
CA SER A 13 -8.86 -3.25 9.27
C SER A 13 -9.05 -4.27 8.17
N LEU A 14 -9.88 -5.29 8.42
CA LEU A 14 -10.18 -6.32 7.44
C LEU A 14 -10.77 -5.63 6.23
N THR A 15 -10.10 -5.69 5.08
CA THR A 15 -10.75 -5.21 3.86
C THR A 15 -12.03 -6.01 3.63
N PRO A 16 -13.09 -5.34 3.13
CA PRO A 16 -14.28 -6.05 2.74
C PRO A 16 -13.93 -7.10 1.68
N ARG A 17 -14.51 -8.29 1.81
CA ARG A 17 -14.27 -9.39 0.86
C ARG A 17 -14.62 -8.95 -0.55
N TYR A 18 -13.63 -9.00 -1.44
CA TYR A 18 -13.85 -8.73 -2.86
C TYR A 18 -14.74 -9.81 -3.49
N PRO A 19 -15.60 -9.43 -4.44
CA PRO A 19 -16.42 -10.40 -5.17
C PRO A 19 -15.51 -11.35 -5.96
N LYS A 20 -15.85 -12.64 -5.95
CA LYS A 20 -15.11 -13.66 -6.70
C LYS A 20 -15.26 -13.39 -8.21
N TRP A 21 -14.13 -13.30 -8.91
CA TRP A 21 -14.14 -13.15 -10.36
C TRP A 21 -14.51 -14.47 -11.05
N GLN A 22 -15.29 -14.38 -12.14
CA GLN A 22 -15.67 -15.50 -13.02
C GLN A 22 -15.42 -15.11 -14.49
N PRO A 23 -15.19 -16.07 -15.40
CA PRO A 23 -15.05 -15.78 -16.82
C PRO A 23 -16.25 -15.01 -17.38
N GLY A 24 -15.99 -13.91 -18.09
CA GLY A 24 -17.02 -12.99 -18.59
C GLY A 24 -17.37 -11.84 -17.64
N ASN A 25 -16.94 -11.89 -16.37
CA ASN A 25 -17.14 -10.77 -15.45
C ASN A 25 -16.23 -9.58 -15.83
N PRO A 26 -16.73 -8.35 -15.65
CA PRO A 26 -15.92 -7.16 -15.84
C PRO A 26 -14.75 -7.13 -14.85
N ARG A 27 -13.72 -6.35 -15.18
CA ARG A 27 -12.61 -6.09 -14.27
C ARG A 27 -13.11 -5.40 -12.99
N HIS A 28 -12.63 -5.85 -11.84
CA HIS A 28 -12.97 -5.25 -10.55
C HIS A 28 -12.54 -3.77 -10.49
N ARG A 29 -13.42 -2.89 -10.00
CA ARG A 29 -13.17 -1.46 -9.84
C ARG A 29 -13.40 -1.06 -8.39
N LEU A 30 -12.37 -0.54 -7.75
CA LEU A 30 -12.42 0.01 -6.40
C LEU A 30 -12.42 1.53 -6.51
N PHE A 31 -13.55 2.16 -6.18
CA PHE A 31 -13.70 3.62 -6.26
C PHE A 31 -13.18 4.32 -5.02
N PHE A 32 -13.46 3.75 -3.84
CA PHE A 32 -13.02 4.29 -2.56
C PHE A 32 -12.15 3.26 -1.85
N PRO A 33 -10.82 3.27 -2.08
CA PRO A 33 -9.92 2.36 -1.40
C PRO A 33 -9.86 2.68 0.09
N GLN A 34 -10.01 1.66 0.93
CA GLN A 34 -9.86 1.77 2.40
C GLN A 34 -8.39 1.64 2.84
N PHE A 35 -7.46 1.62 1.89
CA PHE A 35 -6.05 1.47 2.16
C PHE A 35 -5.42 2.79 2.61
N TRP A 36 -4.43 2.67 3.49
CA TRP A 36 -3.57 3.76 3.89
C TRP A 36 -2.11 3.47 3.54
N MET A 37 -1.36 4.54 3.33
CA MET A 37 0.08 4.49 3.15
C MET A 37 0.71 5.73 3.81
N ARG A 38 1.90 5.56 4.37
CA ARG A 38 2.64 6.58 5.11
C ARG A 38 4.05 6.68 4.56
N VAL A 39 4.50 7.89 4.24
CA VAL A 39 5.89 8.14 3.85
C VAL A 39 6.79 7.95 5.06
N MET A 40 7.84 7.14 4.90
CA MET A 40 8.83 6.90 5.95
C MET A 40 10.10 7.68 5.66
N ARG A 41 10.65 8.33 6.69
CA ARG A 41 11.96 8.96 6.59
C ARG A 41 13.05 7.89 6.42
N PRO A 42 14.07 8.14 5.59
CA PRO A 42 15.25 7.28 5.52
C PRO A 42 15.92 7.21 6.90
N LEU A 43 16.44 6.03 7.23
CA LEU A 43 17.27 5.85 8.42
C LEU A 43 18.70 6.27 8.05
N GLU A 44 19.41 6.94 8.95
CA GLU A 44 20.80 7.39 8.72
C GLU A 44 21.71 6.25 8.25
N ASN A 45 21.54 5.06 8.82
CA ASN A 45 22.36 3.89 8.51
C ASN A 45 21.96 3.17 7.20
N ARG A 46 20.82 3.53 6.59
CA ARG A 46 20.36 2.98 5.31
C ARG A 46 19.84 4.11 4.44
N PRO A 47 20.73 4.91 3.83
CA PRO A 47 20.33 5.98 2.94
C PRO A 47 19.58 5.41 1.74
N ILE A 48 18.48 6.06 1.39
CA ILE A 48 17.68 5.72 0.22
C ILE A 48 18.29 6.45 -0.98
N ARG A 49 18.30 5.81 -2.15
CA ARG A 49 18.74 6.45 -3.41
C ARG A 49 17.87 7.68 -3.71
N PRO A 50 18.37 8.70 -4.43
CA PRO A 50 17.66 9.97 -4.62
C PRO A 50 16.28 9.82 -5.27
N ASN A 51 16.08 8.82 -6.14
CA ASN A 51 14.82 8.58 -6.84
C ASN A 51 13.96 7.49 -6.18
N CYS A 52 14.30 7.08 -4.96
CA CYS A 52 13.58 6.06 -4.23
C CYS A 52 12.91 6.70 -3.00
N VAL A 53 11.69 6.26 -2.72
CA VAL A 53 10.92 6.67 -1.54
C VAL A 53 10.46 5.41 -0.82
N ARG A 54 10.56 5.39 0.50
CA ARG A 54 10.07 4.28 1.31
C ARG A 54 8.72 4.62 1.91
N PHE A 55 7.79 3.71 1.76
CA PHE A 55 6.46 3.80 2.34
C PHE A 55 6.24 2.65 3.32
N GLU A 56 5.45 2.93 4.34
CA GLU A 56 4.76 1.91 5.13
C GLU A 56 3.32 1.85 4.61
N CYS A 57 2.84 0.66 4.29
CA CYS A 57 1.54 0.47 3.65
C CYS A 57 0.71 -0.57 4.42
N HIS A 58 -0.59 -0.59 4.15
CA HIS A 58 -1.47 -1.66 4.62
C HIS A 58 -1.02 -3.04 4.09
N ILE A 59 -1.04 -4.07 4.93
CA ILE A 59 -0.44 -5.39 4.63
C ILE A 59 -1.11 -6.11 3.46
N GLU A 60 -2.40 -5.87 3.24
CA GLU A 60 -3.18 -6.49 2.16
C GLU A 60 -2.95 -5.81 0.80
N MET A 61 -2.26 -4.66 0.75
CA MET A 61 -1.97 -4.00 -0.53
C MET A 61 -0.94 -4.78 -1.33
N THR A 62 -1.25 -5.03 -2.60
CA THR A 62 -0.31 -5.60 -3.56
C THR A 62 0.58 -4.52 -4.19
N LYS A 63 1.64 -4.95 -4.89
CA LYS A 63 2.50 -4.04 -5.67
C LYS A 63 1.72 -3.25 -6.72
N ASP A 64 0.76 -3.90 -7.36
CA ASP A 64 -0.10 -3.27 -8.38
C ASP A 64 -1.07 -2.26 -7.75
N ASP A 65 -1.59 -2.54 -6.56
CA ASP A 65 -2.44 -1.59 -5.83
C ASP A 65 -1.66 -0.34 -5.47
N ILE A 66 -0.42 -0.49 -4.97
CA ILE A 66 0.46 0.64 -4.62
C ILE A 66 0.76 1.49 -5.85
N ARG A 67 1.14 0.87 -6.98
CA ARG A 67 1.38 1.58 -8.25
C ARG A 67 0.14 2.35 -8.68
N ASN A 68 -1.03 1.69 -8.73
CA ASN A 68 -2.28 2.33 -9.10
C ASN A 68 -2.66 3.48 -8.15
N TYR A 69 -2.42 3.33 -6.85
CA TYR A 69 -2.72 4.35 -5.85
C TYR A 69 -1.90 5.62 -6.10
N LEU A 70 -0.59 5.48 -6.29
CA LEU A 70 0.31 6.59 -6.57
C LEU A 70 0.05 7.24 -7.93
N GLU A 71 -0.18 6.45 -8.98
CA GLU A 71 -0.41 6.97 -10.33
C GLU A 71 -1.80 7.60 -10.49
N LYS A 72 -2.85 6.98 -9.96
CA LYS A 72 -4.23 7.44 -10.19
C LYS A 72 -4.66 8.53 -9.23
N ILE A 73 -4.29 8.45 -7.96
CA ILE A 73 -4.67 9.45 -6.94
C ILE A 73 -3.67 10.60 -6.94
N TYR A 74 -2.37 10.30 -6.77
CA TYR A 74 -1.33 11.32 -6.62
C TYR A 74 -0.67 11.78 -7.92
N LYS A 75 -0.94 11.12 -9.05
CA LYS A 75 -0.37 11.45 -10.38
C LYS A 75 1.16 11.37 -10.42
N ILE A 76 1.75 10.48 -9.62
CA ILE A 76 3.20 10.27 -9.59
C ILE A 76 3.56 9.15 -10.55
N PRO A 77 4.49 9.34 -11.50
CA PRO A 77 4.96 8.26 -12.36
C PRO A 77 5.83 7.29 -11.54
N VAL A 78 5.47 6.01 -11.54
CA VAL A 78 6.18 4.98 -10.77
C VAL A 78 6.89 4.02 -11.71
N LEU A 79 8.22 3.96 -11.62
CA LEU A 79 9.02 3.03 -12.41
C LEU A 79 8.87 1.59 -11.89
N ASP A 80 9.23 1.36 -10.62
CA ASP A 80 9.20 0.04 -9.99
C ASP A 80 8.73 0.11 -8.54
N VAL A 81 8.13 -0.98 -8.05
CA VAL A 81 7.64 -1.13 -6.67
C VAL A 81 8.18 -2.42 -6.08
N THR A 82 9.03 -2.28 -5.07
CA THR A 82 9.54 -3.40 -4.26
C THR A 82 8.90 -3.36 -2.88
N THR A 83 8.27 -4.48 -2.48
CA THR A 83 7.63 -4.65 -1.18
C THR A 83 8.28 -5.79 -0.41
N TYR A 84 8.36 -5.65 0.90
CA TYR A 84 8.82 -6.67 1.83
C TYR A 84 8.00 -6.55 3.11
N ILE A 85 7.86 -7.66 3.84
CA ILE A 85 7.20 -7.69 5.14
C ILE A 85 8.30 -7.53 6.19
N ASP A 86 8.19 -6.50 7.04
CA ASP A 86 9.09 -6.31 8.18
C ASP A 86 8.68 -7.31 9.27
N GLN A 87 9.60 -8.18 9.71
CA GLN A 87 9.36 -9.22 10.72
C GLN A 87 9.61 -8.72 12.14
#